data_AF-A0A061QYZ0-F1
#
_entry.id   AF-A0A061QYZ0-F1
#
_cell.length_a   1.000
_cell.length_b   1.000
_cell.length_c   1.000
_cell.angle_alpha   90.00
_cell.angle_beta   90.00
_cell.angle_gamma   90.00
#
_symmetry.space_group_name_H-M   'P 1'
#
loop_
_entity.id
_entity.type
_entity.pdbx_description
1 polymer ?
#
loop_
_entity_poly.entity_id
_entity_poly.type
_entity_poly.pdbx_seq_one_letter_code
_entity_poly.pdbx_strand_id
1 'polypeptide(L)'
;MKITWWFIRKSFGESEEACRTCFFSPELPDEVLRRYMNEFKNSSPTRLIDLKAMNEIIPLPAPPSDGPPAIVVGAKQDKIVDSEAVFELARHWRVEPVVLDGVAHDVMLDTKWEVAATAVAAWLKETYPA
;
A
#
# COMPACT_ATOMS: atom_id res chain seq x y z
N MET A 1 -11.54 -13.98 -0.70
CA MET A 1 -11.76 -14.43 -2.10
C MET A 1 -12.22 -13.31 -3.05
N LYS A 2 -13.17 -12.43 -2.67
CA LYS A 2 -13.63 -11.33 -3.56
C LYS A 2 -12.49 -10.40 -4.03
N ILE A 3 -11.64 -9.95 -3.11
CA ILE A 3 -10.50 -9.05 -3.41
C ILE A 3 -9.55 -9.68 -4.42
N THR A 4 -9.12 -10.92 -4.20
CA THR A 4 -8.26 -11.68 -5.13
C THR A 4 -8.85 -11.71 -6.55
N TRP A 5 -10.15 -11.97 -6.67
CA TRP A 5 -10.83 -11.96 -7.97
C TRP A 5 -10.87 -10.58 -8.62
N TRP A 6 -11.06 -9.51 -7.84
CA TRP A 6 -11.02 -8.13 -8.37
C TRP A 6 -9.64 -7.77 -8.90
N PHE A 7 -8.55 -8.27 -8.30
CA PHE A 7 -7.20 -8.09 -8.84
C PHE A 7 -6.96 -8.90 -10.11
N ILE A 8 -7.38 -10.17 -10.13
CA ILE A 8 -7.24 -11.04 -11.32
C ILE A 8 -7.99 -10.44 -12.53
N ARG A 9 -9.17 -9.85 -12.30
CA ARG A 9 -10.03 -9.28 -13.34
C ARG A 9 -9.87 -7.78 -13.56
N LYS A 10 -9.00 -7.10 -12.81
CA LYS A 10 -8.87 -5.62 -12.80
C LYS A 10 -10.22 -4.90 -12.57
N SER A 11 -11.14 -5.52 -11.81
CA SER A 11 -12.53 -5.04 -11.67
C SER A 11 -12.64 -3.72 -10.92
N PHE A 12 -11.62 -3.32 -10.18
CA PHE A 12 -11.55 -2.00 -9.54
C PHE A 12 -11.48 -0.84 -10.56
N GLY A 13 -11.16 -1.10 -11.82
CA GLY A 13 -11.34 -0.12 -12.87
C GLY A 13 -12.82 0.04 -13.25
N GLU A 14 -13.66 -0.97 -13.09
CA GLU A 14 -15.02 -1.02 -13.66
C GLU A 14 -16.13 -0.90 -12.61
N SER A 15 -15.80 -1.12 -11.33
CA SER A 15 -16.75 -1.16 -10.22
C SER A 15 -16.28 -0.24 -9.09
N GLU A 16 -17.14 0.72 -8.72
CA GLU A 16 -16.90 1.62 -7.60
C GLU A 16 -16.79 0.84 -6.27
N GLU A 17 -17.58 -0.22 -6.07
CA GLU A 17 -17.49 -1.10 -4.89
C GLU A 17 -16.11 -1.77 -4.80
N ALA A 18 -15.63 -2.34 -5.91
CA ALA A 18 -14.32 -2.98 -5.95
C ALA A 18 -13.19 -1.95 -5.74
N CYS A 19 -13.29 -0.79 -6.40
CA CYS A 19 -12.32 0.29 -6.28
C CYS A 19 -12.21 0.77 -4.83
N ARG A 20 -13.35 1.11 -4.21
CA ARG A 20 -13.40 1.57 -2.82
C ARG A 20 -12.89 0.49 -1.88
N THR A 21 -13.39 -0.74 -2.01
CA THR A 21 -13.02 -1.82 -1.07
C THR A 21 -11.55 -2.19 -1.14
N CYS A 22 -10.93 -2.14 -2.32
CA CYS A 22 -9.51 -2.44 -2.48
C CYS A 22 -8.61 -1.31 -2.01
N PHE A 23 -8.96 -0.06 -2.31
CA PHE A 23 -7.97 1.03 -2.27
C PHE A 23 -8.25 2.15 -1.28
N PHE A 24 -9.51 2.41 -0.94
CA PHE A 24 -9.87 3.68 -0.30
C PHE A 24 -10.75 3.50 0.94
N SER A 25 -10.63 4.45 1.87
CA SER A 25 -11.49 4.47 3.04
C SER A 25 -12.95 4.78 2.66
N PRO A 26 -13.93 4.30 3.45
CA PRO A 26 -15.35 4.57 3.20
C PRO A 26 -15.69 6.06 3.08
N GLU A 27 -14.92 6.91 3.75
CA GLU A 27 -15.09 8.36 3.81
C GLU A 27 -14.69 9.08 2.52
N LEU A 28 -13.99 8.43 1.57
CA LEU A 28 -13.58 9.07 0.31
C LEU A 28 -14.82 9.49 -0.51
N PRO A 29 -14.97 10.77 -0.90
CA PRO A 29 -16.12 11.21 -1.70
C PRO A 29 -16.26 10.44 -3.02
N ASP A 30 -17.48 10.10 -3.41
CA ASP A 30 -17.75 9.30 -4.62
C ASP A 30 -17.23 9.95 -5.91
N GLU A 31 -17.23 11.28 -5.99
CA GLU A 31 -16.67 12.00 -7.13
C GLU A 31 -15.15 11.80 -7.27
N VAL A 32 -14.45 11.77 -6.14
CA VAL A 32 -13.00 11.55 -6.08
C VAL A 32 -12.70 10.08 -6.37
N LEU A 33 -13.48 9.16 -5.81
CA LEU A 33 -13.41 7.73 -6.13
C LEU A 33 -13.55 7.48 -7.63
N ARG A 34 -14.56 8.06 -8.28
CA ARG A 34 -14.78 7.92 -9.73
C ARG A 34 -13.61 8.46 -10.55
N ARG A 35 -13.01 9.57 -10.12
CA ARG A 35 -11.80 10.12 -10.74
C ARG A 35 -10.64 9.12 -10.64
N TYR A 36 -10.32 8.62 -9.45
CA TYR A 36 -9.23 7.65 -9.27
C TYR A 36 -9.50 6.32 -9.98
N MET A 37 -10.75 5.86 -9.99
CA MET A 37 -11.18 4.71 -10.77
C MET A 37 -10.90 4.89 -12.27
N ASN A 38 -11.13 6.08 -12.81
CA ASN A 38 -10.80 6.39 -14.20
C ASN A 38 -9.28 6.37 -14.46
N GLU A 39 -8.46 6.85 -13.52
CA GLU A 39 -6.99 6.71 -13.60
C GLU A 39 -6.58 5.23 -13.60
N PHE A 40 -7.20 4.37 -12.79
CA PHE A 40 -6.94 2.93 -12.82
C PHE A 40 -7.33 2.26 -14.14
N LYS A 41 -8.39 2.72 -14.81
CA LYS A 41 -8.74 2.24 -16.16
C LYS A 41 -7.64 2.57 -17.16
N ASN A 42 -7.11 3.79 -17.07
CA ASN A 42 -6.09 4.31 -17.98
C ASN A 42 -4.66 3.88 -17.61
N SER A 43 -4.49 3.20 -16.47
CA SER A 43 -3.22 2.64 -16.06
C SER A 43 -2.82 1.43 -16.93
N SER A 44 -1.55 1.03 -16.80
CA SER A 44 -0.96 -0.09 -17.55
C SER A 44 -1.91 -1.29 -17.71
N PRO A 45 -2.00 -1.89 -18.92
CA PRO A 45 -2.80 -3.08 -19.16
C PRO A 45 -2.15 -4.34 -18.53
N THR A 46 -0.90 -4.25 -18.07
CA THR A 46 -0.22 -5.33 -17.36
C THR A 46 -0.97 -5.66 -16.08
N ARG A 47 -1.06 -6.96 -15.76
CA ARG A 47 -1.63 -7.42 -14.48
C ARG A 47 -0.83 -6.78 -13.34
N LEU A 48 -1.52 -6.24 -12.34
CA LEU A 48 -0.88 -5.61 -11.19
C LEU A 48 0.07 -6.56 -10.45
N ILE A 49 -0.22 -7.86 -10.49
CA ILE A 49 0.53 -8.89 -9.79
C ILE A 49 0.79 -10.07 -10.73
N ASP A 50 2.07 -10.37 -10.95
CA ASP A 50 2.52 -11.64 -11.55
C ASP A 50 2.91 -12.60 -10.41
N LEU A 51 1.96 -13.45 -10.02
CA LEU A 51 2.17 -14.43 -8.94
C LEU A 51 3.29 -15.43 -9.26
N LYS A 52 3.54 -15.73 -10.54
CA LYS A 52 4.61 -16.65 -10.93
C LYS A 52 5.95 -15.99 -10.66
N ALA A 53 6.14 -14.76 -11.17
CA ALA A 53 7.36 -14.01 -10.94
C ALA A 53 7.62 -13.74 -9.44
N MET A 54 6.56 -13.46 -8.66
CA MET A 54 6.69 -13.31 -7.20
C MET A 54 7.13 -14.60 -6.52
N ASN A 55 6.56 -15.75 -6.88
CA ASN A 55 6.95 -17.03 -6.29
C ASN A 55 8.39 -17.43 -6.62
N GLU A 56 8.93 -16.98 -7.75
CA GLU A 56 10.31 -17.27 -8.17
C GLU A 56 11.36 -16.49 -7.35
N ILE A 57 10.98 -15.42 -6.66
CA ILE A 57 11.90 -14.55 -5.89
C ILE A 57 11.79 -14.72 -4.36
N ILE A 58 10.91 -15.59 -3.87
CA ILE A 58 10.72 -15.84 -2.44
C ILE A 58 11.53 -17.09 -2.02
N PRO A 59 12.25 -17.07 -0.87
CA PRO A 59 12.34 -15.97 0.08
C PRO A 59 13.21 -14.82 -0.42
N LEU A 60 12.84 -13.59 -0.07
CA LEU A 60 13.63 -12.40 -0.39
C LEU A 60 15.01 -12.50 0.30
N PRO A 61 16.10 -12.11 -0.37
CA PRO A 61 17.41 -12.03 0.26
C PRO A 61 17.39 -11.01 1.40
N ALA A 62 18.17 -11.25 2.45
CA ALA A 62 18.26 -10.31 3.56
C ALA A 62 18.76 -8.94 3.09
N PRO A 63 18.28 -7.83 3.70
CA PRO A 63 18.74 -6.49 3.32
C PRO A 63 20.23 -6.33 3.62
N PRO A 64 20.98 -5.61 2.76
CA PRO A 64 22.40 -5.38 2.95
C PRO A 64 22.68 -4.70 4.29
N SER A 65 23.74 -5.10 4.99
CA SER A 65 24.11 -4.53 6.29
C SER A 65 24.52 -3.05 6.21
N ASP A 66 24.98 -2.63 5.04
CA ASP A 66 25.38 -1.26 4.67
C ASP A 66 24.32 -0.55 3.81
N GLY A 67 23.09 -1.07 3.79
CA GLY A 67 21.96 -0.42 3.12
C GLY A 67 21.63 0.96 3.70
N PRO A 68 20.94 1.82 2.95
CA PRO A 68 20.48 3.09 3.47
C PRO A 68 19.50 2.87 4.64
N PRO A 69 19.33 3.87 5.53
CA PRO A 69 18.26 3.85 6.52
C PRO A 69 16.90 3.56 5.85
N ALA A 70 16.09 2.74 6.50
CA ALA A 70 14.78 2.33 5.98
C ALA A 70 13.67 2.64 6.98
N ILE A 71 12.45 2.80 6.46
CA ILE A 71 11.21 2.85 7.21
C ILE A 71 10.20 1.93 6.52
N VAL A 72 9.41 1.22 7.33
CA VAL A 72 8.28 0.42 6.85
C VAL A 72 6.99 1.03 7.39
N VAL A 73 6.15 1.52 6.47
CA VAL A 73 4.86 2.13 6.77
C VAL A 73 3.76 1.28 6.14
N GLY A 74 2.73 0.95 6.92
CA GLY A 74 1.54 0.27 6.45
C GLY A 74 0.28 0.84 7.08
N ALA A 75 -0.87 0.31 6.70
CA ALA A 75 -2.16 0.82 7.12
C ALA A 75 -3.03 -0.30 7.71
N LYS A 76 -3.74 0.00 8.81
CA LYS A 76 -4.55 -0.99 9.54
C LYS A 76 -5.80 -1.41 8.77
N GLN A 77 -6.36 -0.52 7.94
CA GLN A 77 -7.52 -0.80 7.12
C GLN A 77 -7.14 -1.24 5.70
N ASP A 78 -5.85 -1.47 5.43
CA ASP A 78 -5.40 -2.10 4.19
C ASP A 78 -5.89 -3.55 4.13
N LYS A 79 -6.62 -3.88 3.07
CA LYS A 79 -7.17 -5.22 2.83
C LYS A 79 -6.38 -6.02 1.79
N ILE A 80 -5.32 -5.41 1.24
CA ILE A 80 -4.44 -5.97 0.21
C ILE A 80 -3.15 -6.44 0.86
N VAL A 81 -2.54 -5.58 1.68
CA VAL A 81 -1.35 -5.86 2.48
C VAL A 81 -1.73 -5.73 3.94
N ASP A 82 -1.92 -6.84 4.62
CA ASP A 82 -2.30 -6.83 6.03
C ASP A 82 -1.16 -6.34 6.93
N SER A 83 -1.50 -6.05 8.19
CA SER A 83 -0.49 -5.60 9.15
C SER A 83 0.58 -6.67 9.41
N GLU A 84 0.26 -7.97 9.29
CA GLU A 84 1.23 -9.05 9.47
C GLU A 84 2.36 -8.95 8.44
N ALA A 85 2.04 -8.76 7.16
CA ALA A 85 3.03 -8.52 6.12
C ALA A 85 3.90 -7.28 6.39
N VAL A 86 3.31 -6.22 6.97
CA VAL A 86 4.04 -5.01 7.39
C VAL A 86 5.01 -5.33 8.53
N PHE A 87 4.59 -6.10 9.54
CA PHE A 87 5.46 -6.55 10.63
C PHE A 87 6.59 -7.45 10.13
N GLU A 88 6.30 -8.38 9.21
CA GLU A 88 7.29 -9.26 8.60
C GLU A 88 8.34 -8.46 7.83
N LEU A 89 7.92 -7.49 7.03
CA LEU A 89 8.83 -6.62 6.28
C LEU A 89 9.68 -5.76 7.22
N ALA A 90 9.10 -5.22 8.29
CA ALA A 90 9.83 -4.44 9.28
C ALA A 90 10.89 -5.28 10.00
N ARG A 91 10.56 -6.53 10.38
CA ARG A 91 11.54 -7.49 10.94
C ARG A 91 12.64 -7.83 9.94
N HIS A 92 12.27 -8.03 8.66
CA HIS A 92 13.23 -8.31 7.60
C HIS A 92 14.25 -7.17 7.45
N TRP A 93 13.80 -5.93 7.55
CA TRP A 93 14.63 -4.72 7.54
C TRP A 93 15.22 -4.31 8.88
N ARG A 94 14.89 -5.02 9.97
CA ARG A 94 15.33 -4.72 11.36
C ARG A 94 14.96 -3.31 11.82
N VAL A 95 13.76 -2.86 11.44
CA VAL A 95 13.20 -1.56 11.81
C VAL A 95 11.87 -1.73 12.56
N GLU A 96 11.45 -0.72 13.29
CA GLU A 96 10.11 -0.69 13.89
C GLU A 96 9.08 -0.30 12.82
N PRO A 97 7.94 -1.02 12.73
CA PRO A 97 6.89 -0.71 11.77
C PRO A 97 6.06 0.49 12.21
N VAL A 98 5.65 1.31 11.25
CA VAL A 98 4.63 2.33 11.44
C VAL A 98 3.31 1.83 10.85
N VAL A 99 2.35 1.49 11.71
CA VAL A 99 1.00 1.06 11.28
C VAL A 99 0.01 2.21 11.49
N LEU A 100 -0.42 2.82 10.40
CA LEU A 100 -1.34 3.95 10.39
C LEU A 100 -2.78 3.49 10.62
N ASP A 101 -3.56 4.29 11.34
CA ASP A 101 -4.98 4.04 11.58
C ASP A 101 -5.87 5.02 10.79
N GLY A 102 -7.00 4.52 10.31
CA GLY A 102 -7.99 5.30 9.57
C GLY A 102 -7.63 5.60 8.11
N VAL A 103 -6.71 4.84 7.52
CA VAL A 103 -6.33 4.91 6.09
C VAL A 103 -6.37 3.51 5.47
N ALA A 104 -6.76 3.41 4.21
CA ALA A 104 -6.80 2.19 3.41
C ALA A 104 -5.49 2.00 2.62
N HIS A 105 -5.52 1.14 1.59
CA HIS A 105 -4.32 0.72 0.85
C HIS A 105 -3.61 1.88 0.13
N ASP A 106 -4.36 2.72 -0.60
CA ASP A 106 -3.79 3.86 -1.35
C ASP A 106 -3.63 5.06 -0.43
N VAL A 107 -2.83 4.88 0.63
CA VAL A 107 -2.62 5.83 1.73
C VAL A 107 -2.38 7.26 1.24
N MET A 108 -1.60 7.44 0.16
CA MET A 108 -1.25 8.76 -0.39
C MET A 108 -2.43 9.49 -1.06
N LEU A 109 -3.48 8.77 -1.45
CA LEU A 109 -4.66 9.30 -2.12
C LEU A 109 -5.91 9.26 -1.24
N ASP A 110 -5.82 8.66 -0.07
CA ASP A 110 -6.94 8.52 0.86
C ASP A 110 -7.23 9.82 1.63
N THR A 111 -8.36 9.86 2.32
CA THR A 111 -8.88 11.04 3.03
C THR A 111 -8.00 11.55 4.18
N LYS A 112 -7.12 10.71 4.72
CA LYS A 112 -6.22 11.05 5.84
C LYS A 112 -4.75 10.86 5.47
N TRP A 113 -4.40 11.05 4.21
CA TRP A 113 -3.03 10.87 3.69
C TRP A 113 -1.96 11.64 4.49
N GLU A 114 -2.34 12.74 5.15
CA GLU A 114 -1.45 13.58 5.98
C GLU A 114 -0.82 12.80 7.14
N VAL A 115 -1.48 11.74 7.65
CA VAL A 115 -0.92 10.91 8.72
C VAL A 115 0.34 10.18 8.25
N ALA A 116 0.34 9.71 7.01
CA ALA A 116 1.49 9.06 6.39
C ALA A 116 2.60 10.08 6.08
N ALA A 117 2.22 11.24 5.52
CA ALA A 117 3.17 12.31 5.24
C ALA A 117 3.86 12.79 6.54
N THR A 118 3.12 12.88 7.64
CA THR A 118 3.65 13.24 8.96
C THR A 118 4.62 12.19 9.48
N ALA A 119 4.29 10.90 9.36
CA ALA A 119 5.16 9.80 9.77
C ALA A 119 6.49 9.81 8.99
N VAL A 120 6.43 9.95 7.66
CA VAL A 120 7.62 10.02 6.80
C VAL A 120 8.45 11.28 7.12
N ALA A 121 7.80 12.44 7.30
CA ALA A 121 8.50 13.67 7.64
C ALA A 121 9.19 13.62 9.01
N ALA A 122 8.56 12.98 10.01
CA ALA A 122 9.17 12.76 11.31
C ALA A 122 10.40 11.85 11.21
N TRP A 123 10.26 10.72 10.50
CA TRP A 123 11.36 9.79 10.26
C TRP A 123 12.54 10.44 9.53
N LEU A 124 12.28 11.26 8.50
CA LEU A 124 13.33 11.99 7.78
C LEU A 124 14.11 12.94 8.69
N LYS A 125 13.42 13.67 9.58
CA LYS A 125 14.07 14.59 10.54
C LYS A 125 14.95 13.85 11.56
N GLU A 126 14.51 12.68 12.01
CA GLU A 126 15.28 11.85 12.94
C GLU A 126 16.48 11.20 12.26
N THR A 127 16.30 10.73 11.04
CA THR A 127 17.33 9.99 10.28
C THR A 127 18.39 10.92 9.70
N TYR A 128 18.00 12.12 9.28
CA TYR A 128 18.87 13.10 8.63
C TYR A 128 18.82 14.44 9.36
N PRO A 129 19.40 14.54 10.57
CA PRO A 129 19.51 15.81 11.29
C PRO A 129 20.39 16.80 10.51
N ALA A 130 20.08 18.09 10.67
CA ALA A 130 20.79 19.20 10.01
C ALA A 130 22.21 19.42 10.55
#